data_AF-A0A182E0E1-F1
#
_entry.id   AF-A0A182E0E1-F1
#
_cell.length_a   1.000
_cell.length_b   1.000
_cell.length_c   1.000
_cell.angle_alpha   90.00
_cell.angle_beta   90.00
_cell.angle_gamma   90.00
#
_symmetry.space_group_name_H-M   'P 1'
#
loop_
_entity.id
_entity.type
_entity.pdbx_description
1 polymer ?
#
loop_
_entity_poly.entity_id
_entity_poly.type
_entity_poly.pdbx_seq_one_letter_code
_entity_poly.pdbx_strand_id
1 'polypeptide(L)'
;MAEDISHRIRKENSNINMDFTIGIYNEALIMIEDLRLEIANKVRNQLGMPSPNRSAAALFDVELRHEQKFQSNYTSIVYTSHNSRNKNKMELTANNLEILPKNG
;
A
#
# COMPACT_ATOMS: atom_id res chain seq x y z
N MET A 1 10.62 -13.51 17.20
CA MET A 1 10.06 -13.27 15.85
C MET A 1 10.43 -11.88 15.34
N ALA A 2 9.88 -10.81 15.89
CA ALA A 2 10.13 -9.46 15.37
C ALA A 2 11.61 -9.03 15.51
N GLU A 3 12.26 -9.33 16.64
CA GLU A 3 13.70 -9.10 16.84
C GLU A 3 14.55 -9.93 15.88
N ASP A 4 14.18 -11.19 15.63
CA ASP A 4 14.89 -12.08 14.72
C ASP A 4 14.80 -11.58 13.27
N ILE A 5 13.63 -11.09 12.85
CA ILE A 5 13.42 -10.42 11.55
C ILE A 5 14.29 -9.17 11.47
N SER A 6 14.26 -8.32 12.49
CA SER A 6 15.06 -7.10 12.54
C SER A 6 16.55 -7.42 12.42
N HIS A 7 17.04 -8.41 13.18
CA HIS A 7 18.41 -8.88 13.11
C HIS A 7 18.77 -9.43 11.73
N ARG A 8 17.89 -10.23 11.11
CA ARG A 8 18.07 -10.73 9.74
C ARG A 8 18.19 -9.58 8.74
N ILE A 9 17.27 -8.62 8.76
CA ILE A 9 17.25 -7.46 7.87
C ILE A 9 18.51 -6.60 8.06
N ARG A 10 18.93 -6.34 9.30
CA ARG A 10 20.17 -5.61 9.61
C ARG A 10 21.39 -6.29 9.00
N LYS A 11 21.46 -7.62 9.12
CA LYS A 11 22.54 -8.43 8.55
C LYS A 11 22.52 -8.41 7.02
N GLU A 12 21.36 -8.58 6.41
CA GLU A 12 21.18 -8.60 4.94
C GLU A 12 21.53 -7.25 4.30
N ASN A 13 21.13 -6.15 4.93
CA ASN A 13 21.38 -4.80 4.41
C ASN A 13 22.72 -4.19 4.86
N SER A 14 23.53 -4.93 5.63
CA SER A 14 24.74 -4.40 6.29
C SER A 14 24.52 -3.10 7.07
N ASN A 15 23.28 -2.86 7.51
CA ASN A 15 22.88 -1.66 8.23
C ASN A 15 22.53 -2.05 9.67
N ILE A 16 23.53 -1.98 10.55
CA ILE A 16 23.40 -2.36 11.96
C ILE A 16 22.48 -1.40 12.73
N ASN A 17 22.33 -0.16 12.27
CA ASN A 17 21.55 0.88 12.94
C ASN A 17 20.13 1.01 12.38
N MET A 18 19.63 0.01 11.64
CA MET A 18 18.26 0.06 11.16
C MET A 18 17.28 -0.10 12.33
N ASP A 19 16.45 0.93 12.53
CA ASP A 19 15.40 0.96 13.54
C ASP A 19 14.27 -0.02 13.22
N PHE A 20 13.48 -0.30 14.26
CA PHE A 20 12.28 -1.11 14.12
C PHE A 20 11.24 -0.42 13.25
N THR A 21 10.82 -1.07 12.15
CA THR A 21 9.84 -0.52 11.22
C THR A 21 8.49 -1.23 11.35
N ILE A 22 7.43 -0.57 10.87
CA ILE A 22 6.08 -1.17 10.79
C ILE A 22 6.12 -2.46 9.95
N GLY A 23 6.97 -2.53 8.92
CA GLY A 23 7.15 -3.74 8.13
C GLY A 23 7.61 -4.94 8.95
N ILE A 24 8.58 -4.75 9.86
CA ILE A 24 9.07 -5.80 10.76
C ILE A 24 7.96 -6.29 11.70
N TYR A 25 7.16 -5.35 12.21
CA TYR A 25 6.03 -5.67 13.08
C TYR A 25 4.97 -6.49 12.33
N ASN A 26 4.59 -6.06 11.12
CA ASN A 26 3.60 -6.76 10.31
C ASN A 26 4.08 -8.16 9.91
N GLU A 27 5.34 -8.33 9.54
CA GLU A 27 5.91 -9.64 9.23
C GLU A 27 5.88 -10.57 10.46
N ALA A 28 6.18 -10.03 11.65
CA ALA A 28 6.08 -10.79 12.88
C ALA A 28 4.64 -11.22 13.19
N LEU A 29 3.65 -10.35 12.97
CA LEU A 29 2.23 -10.70 13.13
C LEU A 29 1.79 -11.80 12.17
N ILE A 30 2.20 -11.71 10.89
CA ILE A 30 1.93 -12.72 9.87
C ILE A 30 2.46 -14.09 10.31
N MET A 31 3.70 -14.16 10.81
CA MET A 31 4.26 -15.43 11.31
C MET A 31 3.54 -15.96 12.56
N ILE A 32 3.07 -15.09 13.45
CA ILE A 32 2.27 -15.50 14.60
C ILE A 32 0.94 -16.10 14.14
N GLU A 33 0.29 -15.51 13.14
CA GLU A 33 -0.94 -16.05 12.55
C GLU A 33 -0.71 -17.42 11.90
N ASP A 34 0.40 -17.57 11.17
CA ASP A 34 0.77 -18.86 10.55
C ASP A 34 1.00 -19.95 11.60
N LEU A 35 1.71 -19.63 12.68
CA LEU A 35 1.93 -20.56 13.79
C LEU A 35 0.61 -20.96 14.46
N ARG A 36 -0.29 -19.99 14.69
CA ARG A 36 -1.62 -20.26 15.25
C ARG A 36 -2.42 -21.19 14.35
N LEU A 37 -2.35 -20.97 13.04
CA LEU A 37 -3.03 -21.81 12.07
C LEU A 37 -2.44 -23.23 12.07
N GLU A 38 -1.12 -23.38 12.12
CA GLU A 38 -0.45 -24.68 12.20
C GLU A 38 -0.88 -25.46 13.45
N ILE A 39 -0.94 -24.80 14.60
CA ILE A 39 -1.40 -25.40 15.86
C ILE A 39 -2.85 -25.87 15.74
N ALA A 40 -3.74 -25.02 15.21
CA ALA A 40 -5.14 -25.37 15.00
C ALA A 40 -5.29 -26.55 14.01
N ASN A 41 -4.45 -26.57 12.98
CA ASN A 41 -4.45 -27.60 11.95
C ASN A 41 -3.96 -28.94 12.48
N LYS A 42 -3.00 -28.97 13.42
CA LYS A 42 -2.52 -30.20 14.05
C LYS A 42 -3.67 -31.00 14.68
N VAL A 43 -4.53 -30.33 15.44
CA VAL A 43 -5.70 -30.96 16.08
C VAL A 43 -6.72 -31.42 15.04
N ARG A 44 -6.99 -30.59 14.01
CA ARG A 44 -7.95 -30.95 12.95
C ARG A 44 -7.48 -32.14 12.13
N ASN A 45 -6.20 -32.21 11.80
CA ASN A 45 -5.60 -33.33 11.07
C ASN A 45 -5.71 -34.64 11.87
N GLN A 46 -5.51 -34.60 13.20
CA GLN A 46 -5.72 -35.76 14.07
C GLN A 46 -7.18 -36.23 14.10
N LEU A 47 -8.13 -35.31 13.91
CA LEU A 47 -9.55 -35.60 13.85
C LEU A 47 -10.04 -35.95 12.42
N GLY A 48 -9.13 -36.05 11.44
CA GLY A 48 -9.49 -36.30 10.04
C GLY A 48 -10.27 -35.16 9.38
N MET A 49 -10.25 -33.96 9.95
CA MET A 49 -10.97 -32.80 9.43
C MET A 49 -10.13 -32.04 8.42
N PRO A 50 -10.76 -31.47 7.37
CA PRO A 50 -10.04 -30.61 6.44
C PRO A 50 -9.48 -29.39 7.16
N SER A 51 -8.20 -29.18 6.97
CA SER A 51 -7.44 -28.09 7.56
C SER A 51 -7.47 -26.87 6.63
N PRO A 52 -7.86 -25.68 7.12
CA PRO A 52 -7.74 -24.46 6.35
C PRO A 52 -6.26 -24.15 6.11
N ASN A 53 -5.95 -23.78 4.87
CA ASN A 53 -4.64 -23.25 4.51
C ASN A 53 -4.73 -21.74 4.23
N ARG A 54 -3.79 -20.98 4.79
CA ARG A 54 -3.61 -19.58 4.46
C ARG A 54 -2.82 -19.55 3.16
N SER A 55 -3.51 -19.58 2.02
CA SER A 55 -2.83 -19.25 0.77
C SER A 55 -2.35 -17.79 0.90
N ALA A 56 -1.08 -17.60 1.26
CA ALA A 56 -0.45 -16.29 1.36
C ALA A 56 -0.59 -15.50 0.05
N ALA A 57 -0.63 -16.22 -1.07
CA ALA A 57 -0.90 -15.68 -2.40
C ALA A 57 -2.30 -15.04 -2.54
N ALA A 58 -3.31 -15.48 -1.79
CA ALA A 58 -4.65 -14.92 -1.88
C ALA A 58 -4.84 -13.63 -1.06
N LEU A 59 -4.12 -13.45 0.05
CA LEU A 59 -4.28 -12.27 0.92
C LEU A 59 -3.35 -11.12 0.51
N PHE A 60 -2.09 -11.41 0.17
CA PHE A 60 -1.15 -10.39 -0.34
C PHE A 60 -1.67 -9.76 -1.64
N ASP A 61 -2.32 -10.55 -2.49
CA ASP A 61 -2.85 -10.06 -3.77
C ASP A 61 -4.04 -9.12 -3.58
N VAL A 62 -4.86 -9.30 -2.53
CA VAL A 62 -6.01 -8.43 -2.28
C VAL A 62 -5.58 -7.08 -1.71
N GLU A 63 -4.75 -7.08 -0.66
CA GLU A 63 -4.32 -5.85 0.01
C GLU A 63 -3.41 -5.02 -0.90
N LEU A 64 -2.48 -5.67 -1.62
CA LEU A 64 -1.60 -4.99 -2.58
C LEU A 64 -2.41 -4.38 -3.74
N ARG A 65 -3.40 -5.10 -4.27
CA ARG A 65 -4.29 -4.55 -5.32
C ARG A 65 -5.14 -3.40 -4.78
N HIS A 66 -5.57 -3.47 -3.52
CA HIS A 66 -6.28 -2.39 -2.87
C HIS A 66 -5.39 -1.14 -2.80
N GLU A 67 -4.19 -1.24 -2.22
CA GLU A 67 -3.24 -0.12 -2.12
C GLU A 67 -2.86 0.48 -3.49
N GLN A 68 -2.60 -0.36 -4.51
CA GLN A 68 -2.31 0.09 -5.88
C GLN A 68 -3.50 0.86 -6.48
N LYS A 69 -4.73 0.42 -6.21
CA LYS A 69 -5.94 1.10 -6.66
C LYS A 69 -6.11 2.45 -5.96
N PHE A 70 -5.82 2.54 -4.67
CA PHE A 70 -5.82 3.81 -3.93
C PHE A 70 -4.79 4.79 -4.47
N GLN A 71 -3.56 4.35 -4.70
CA GLN A 71 -2.49 5.19 -5.26
C GLN A 71 -2.83 5.69 -6.67
N SER A 72 -3.37 4.81 -7.51
CA SER A 72 -3.81 5.15 -8.89
C SER A 72 -4.97 6.16 -8.89
N ASN A 73 -5.92 6.01 -7.96
CA ASN A 73 -7.04 6.93 -7.82
C ASN A 73 -6.55 8.31 -7.35
N TYR A 74 -5.68 8.36 -6.35
CA TYR A 74 -5.15 9.61 -5.83
C TYR A 74 -4.39 10.39 -6.91
N THR A 75 -3.51 9.72 -7.66
CA THR A 75 -2.77 10.34 -8.77
C THR A 75 -3.73 10.87 -9.84
N SER A 76 -4.73 10.07 -10.26
CA SER A 76 -5.75 10.51 -11.24
C SER A 76 -6.51 11.78 -10.80
N ILE A 77 -6.91 11.85 -9.52
CA ILE A 77 -7.60 13.02 -8.96
C ILE A 77 -6.69 14.27 -8.98
N VAL A 78 -5.41 14.11 -8.63
CA VAL A 78 -4.45 15.22 -8.63
C VAL A 78 -4.19 15.72 -10.05
N TYR A 79 -3.97 14.82 -11.01
CA TYR A 79 -3.75 15.18 -12.42
C TYR A 79 -4.96 15.89 -13.02
N THR A 80 -6.17 15.37 -12.80
CA THR A 80 -7.40 15.98 -13.30
C THR A 80 -7.67 17.35 -12.64
N SER A 81 -7.44 17.47 -11.34
CA SER A 81 -7.59 18.74 -10.61
C SER A 81 -6.61 19.82 -11.10
N HIS A 82 -5.37 19.44 -11.38
CA HIS A 82 -4.38 20.37 -11.95
C HIS A 82 -4.74 20.78 -13.38
N ASN A 83 -5.20 19.84 -14.21
CA ASN A 83 -5.62 20.14 -15.58
C ASN A 83 -6.82 21.10 -15.62
N SER A 84 -7.86 20.84 -14.80
CA SER A 84 -9.04 21.71 -14.69
C SER A 84 -8.70 23.12 -14.20
N ARG A 85 -7.80 23.25 -13.22
CA ARG A 85 -7.31 24.57 -12.77
C ARG A 85 -6.57 25.32 -13.88
N ASN A 86 -5.77 24.63 -14.69
CA ASN A 86 -5.04 25.25 -15.79
C ASN A 86 -5.98 25.70 -16.91
N LYS A 87 -6.99 24.88 -17.26
CA LYS A 87 -8.04 25.26 -18.22
C LYS A 87 -8.78 26.52 -17.78
N ASN A 88 -9.24 26.56 -16.54
CA ASN A 88 -9.94 27.73 -16.00
C ASN A 88 -9.07 29.00 -16.01
N LYS A 89 -7.76 28.87 -15.73
CA LYS A 89 -6.82 30.01 -15.82
C LYS A 89 -6.65 30.52 -17.26
N MET A 90 -6.56 29.63 -18.24
CA MET A 90 -6.44 30.02 -19.66
C MET A 90 -7.72 30.71 -20.16
N GLU A 91 -8.89 30.21 -19.77
CA GLU A 91 -10.19 30.77 -20.14
C GLU A 91 -10.41 32.15 -19.50
N LEU A 92 -10.06 32.33 -18.22
CA LEU A 92 -10.06 33.63 -17.55
C LEU A 92 -9.09 34.63 -18.23
N THR A 93 -7.93 34.16 -18.68
CA THR A 93 -6.95 35.02 -19.37
C THR A 93 -7.45 35.43 -20.74
N ALA A 94 -8.05 34.50 -21.49
CA ALA A 94 -8.67 34.77 -22.80
C ALA A 94 -9.83 35.77 -22.70
N ASN A 95 -10.74 35.58 -21.74
CA ASN A 95 -11.88 36.47 -21.54
C ASN A 95 -11.44 37.88 -21.11
N ASN A 96 -10.36 38.01 -20.34
CA ASN A 96 -9.82 39.32 -19.94
C ASN A 96 -9.10 40.06 -21.09
N LEU A 97 -8.56 39.33 -22.07
CA LEU A 97 -7.94 39.92 -23.27
C LEU A 97 -8.97 40.47 -24.27
N GLU A 98 -10.18 39.88 -24.33
CA GLU A 98 -11.27 40.35 -25.18
C GLU A 98 -11.96 41.64 -24.67
N ILE A 99 -11.72 42.02 -23.41
CA ILE A 99 -12.34 43.19 -22.75
C ILE A 99 -11.43 44.44 -22.79
N LEU A 100 -10.21 44.36 -23.35
CA LEU A 100 -9.37 45.55 -23.52
C LEU A 100 -10.03 46.54 -24.49
N PRO A 101 -10.24 47.81 -24.11
CA PRO A 101 -10.83 48.79 -25.01
C PRO A 101 -9.93 48.95 -26.23
N LYS A 102 -10.49 48.73 -27.42
CA LYS A 102 -9.85 49.14 -28.67
C LYS A 102 -9.82 50.66 -28.69
N ASN A 103 -8.79 51.23 -28.07
CA ASN A 103 -8.48 52.64 -28.17
C ASN A 103 -8.17 52.91 -29.65
N GLY A 104 -9.07 53.66 -30.30
CA GLY A 104 -8.92 54.18 -31.65
C GLY A 104 -7.92 55.31 -31.72
#